data_AF-A0A2H0DVU6-F1
#
_entry.id   AF-A0A2H0DVU6-F1
#
_cell.length_a   1.000
_cell.length_b   1.000
_cell.length_c   1.000
_cell.angle_alpha   90.00
_cell.angle_beta   90.00
_cell.angle_gamma   90.00
#
_symmetry.space_group_name_H-M   'P 1'
#
loop_
_entity.id
_entity.type
_entity.pdbx_description
1 polymer ?
#
loop_
_entity_poly.entity_id
_entity_poly.type
_entity_poly.pdbx_seq_one_letter_code
_entity_poly.pdbx_strand_id
1 'polypeptide(L)'
;MPYNKKWDKGYASKANGNFRSGAFTPKKPVRSFRDLEIYQKTIECAVLISKDIVPHLDGSVKGKGRIKGDEKYIFAERLLDCAMSVPLLVAESHSLRFADFALGVGYLEKAMAGCNKMIVYLEHVKGLYGTKFDMGLLDDIIGRYANARIKMFRLEKSWKKFRTEYADEKTGKGKGDFKYS
;
A
#
# COMPACT_ATOMS: atom_id res chain seq x y z
N MET A 1 7.55 25.43 -5.40
CA MET A 1 7.04 25.44 -4.00
C MET A 1 7.94 24.50 -3.20
N PRO A 2 8.46 24.88 -2.03
CA PRO A 2 9.30 24.00 -1.23
C PRO A 2 8.47 22.87 -0.61
N TYR A 3 9.06 21.66 -0.59
CA TYR A 3 8.53 20.45 0.02
C TYR A 3 8.14 20.67 1.50
N ASN A 4 6.91 20.29 1.87
CA ASN A 4 6.36 20.50 3.21
C ASN A 4 6.73 19.32 4.14
N LYS A 5 7.75 19.54 4.98
CA LYS A 5 8.27 18.60 6.00
C LYS A 5 7.25 18.08 7.02
N LYS A 6 5.97 18.47 7.00
CA LYS A 6 4.98 18.00 7.99
C LYS A 6 4.71 16.50 7.91
N TRP A 7 5.07 15.84 6.81
CA TRP A 7 4.87 14.41 6.58
C TRP A 7 6.13 13.55 6.81
N ASP A 8 7.29 14.15 7.09
CA ASP A 8 8.56 13.44 7.34
C ASP A 8 8.66 12.76 8.70
N LYS A 9 7.66 12.94 9.59
CA LYS A 9 7.73 12.40 10.97
C LYS A 9 7.50 10.87 11.07
N GLY A 10 7.52 10.14 9.95
CA GLY A 10 7.18 8.71 9.91
C GLY A 10 8.30 7.73 9.55
N TYR A 11 9.45 8.17 9.02
CA TYR A 11 10.43 7.26 8.40
C TYR A 11 11.89 7.49 8.81
N ALA A 12 12.12 7.91 10.06
CA ALA A 12 13.46 7.81 10.64
C ALA A 12 13.70 6.38 11.14
N SER A 13 14.40 5.57 10.34
CA SER A 13 15.05 4.34 10.83
C SER A 13 16.20 4.72 11.76
N LYS A 14 15.89 4.94 13.05
CA LYS A 14 16.91 4.93 14.10
C LYS A 14 17.24 3.47 14.41
N ALA A 15 18.21 2.93 13.68
CA ALA A 15 18.97 1.78 14.14
C ALA A 15 19.81 2.24 15.35
N ASN A 16 19.25 2.12 16.55
CA ASN A 16 20.05 2.14 17.76
C ASN A 16 19.52 1.06 18.69
N GLY A 17 20.37 0.06 18.93
CA GLY A 17 20.06 -1.09 19.76
C GLY A 17 19.71 -0.63 21.18
N ASN A 18 18.47 -0.86 21.56
CA ASN A 18 18.06 -1.01 22.94
C ASN A 18 16.76 -1.81 22.94
N PHE A 19 16.86 -3.12 23.11
CA PHE A 19 15.71 -4.01 23.32
C PHE A 19 15.12 -3.73 24.71
N ARG A 20 14.49 -2.56 24.87
CA ARG A 20 13.53 -2.35 25.94
C ARG A 20 12.29 -3.12 25.55
N SER A 21 11.93 -4.12 26.35
CA SER A 21 10.63 -4.78 26.35
C SER A 21 9.55 -3.72 26.63
N GLY A 22 9.19 -2.96 25.60
CA GLY A 22 8.03 -2.07 25.65
C GLY A 22 6.82 -2.92 25.99
N ALA A 23 6.07 -2.50 27.02
CA ALA A 23 4.83 -3.14 27.40
C ALA A 23 3.97 -3.39 26.14
N PHE A 24 3.58 -4.64 25.92
CA PHE A 24 2.74 -5.00 24.79
C PHE A 24 1.45 -4.20 24.89
N THR A 25 1.32 -3.17 24.06
CA THR A 25 0.08 -2.43 23.93
C THR A 25 -0.72 -3.11 22.82
N PRO A 26 -1.88 -3.71 23.11
CA PRO A 26 -2.69 -4.35 22.10
C PRO A 26 -3.00 -3.36 20.98
N LYS A 27 -2.77 -3.78 19.73
CA LYS A 27 -3.17 -2.95 18.58
C LYS A 27 -4.68 -2.79 18.60
N LYS A 28 -5.17 -1.61 18.21
CA LYS A 28 -6.61 -1.36 18.07
C LYS A 28 -7.24 -2.44 17.16
N PRO A 29 -8.40 -2.99 17.53
CA PRO A 29 -9.11 -3.93 16.67
C PRO A 29 -9.40 -3.31 15.29
N VAL A 30 -9.21 -4.08 14.23
CA VAL A 30 -9.53 -3.68 12.85
C VAL A 30 -11.03 -3.76 12.65
N ARG A 31 -11.70 -2.62 12.51
CA ARG A 31 -13.15 -2.53 12.29
C ARG A 31 -13.49 -2.27 10.83
N SER A 32 -12.61 -1.54 10.13
CA SER A 32 -12.76 -1.18 8.73
C SER A 32 -11.45 -1.38 7.96
N PHE A 33 -11.53 -1.45 6.63
CA PHE A 33 -10.36 -1.44 5.76
C PHE A 33 -9.47 -0.21 6.00
N ARG A 34 -10.07 0.90 6.47
CA ARG A 34 -9.36 2.13 6.84
C ARG A 34 -8.42 1.97 8.04
N ASP A 35 -8.64 0.96 8.88
CA ASP A 35 -7.75 0.64 10.01
C ASP A 35 -6.55 -0.19 9.58
N LEU A 36 -6.56 -0.73 8.35
CA LEU A 36 -5.42 -1.47 7.82
C LEU A 36 -4.28 -0.51 7.49
N GLU A 37 -3.13 -0.76 8.08
CA GLU A 37 -1.91 0.01 7.78
C GLU A 37 -1.58 -0.04 6.28
N ILE A 38 -1.80 -1.19 5.63
CA ILE A 38 -1.58 -1.35 4.18
C ILE A 38 -2.49 -0.43 3.36
N TYR A 39 -3.71 -0.15 3.81
CA TYR A 39 -4.60 0.80 3.14
C TYR A 39 -4.09 2.23 3.34
N GLN A 40 -3.79 2.61 4.59
CA GLN A 40 -3.30 3.95 4.93
C GLN A 40 -2.02 4.31 4.16
N LYS A 41 -1.07 3.37 4.08
CA LYS A 41 0.20 3.61 3.38
C LYS A 41 0.06 3.64 1.86
N THR A 42 -0.80 2.82 1.29
CA THR A 42 -0.99 2.81 -0.17
C THR A 42 -1.80 4.01 -0.66
N ILE A 43 -2.77 4.51 0.12
CA ILE A 43 -3.46 5.76 -0.20
C ILE A 43 -2.56 6.98 -0.03
N GLU A 44 -1.68 7.01 0.98
CA GLU A 44 -0.65 8.05 1.12
C GLU A 44 0.25 8.09 -0.13
N CYS A 45 0.75 6.93 -0.60
CA CYS A 45 1.55 6.86 -1.82
C CYS A 45 0.77 7.34 -3.05
N ALA A 46 -0.48 6.91 -3.22
CA ALA A 46 -1.32 7.33 -4.34
C ALA A 46 -1.49 8.86 -4.39
N VAL A 47 -1.70 9.49 -3.23
CA VAL A 47 -1.80 10.95 -3.12
C VAL A 47 -0.48 11.63 -3.47
N LEU A 48 0.66 11.15 -2.96
CA LEU A 48 1.99 11.69 -3.29
C LEU A 48 2.27 11.61 -4.80
N ILE A 49 1.98 10.46 -5.42
CA ILE A 49 2.17 10.27 -6.86
C ILE A 49 1.29 11.23 -7.65
N SER A 50 0.00 11.30 -7.31
CA SER A 50 -0.98 12.15 -8.02
C SER A 50 -0.63 13.64 -7.94
N LYS A 51 -0.05 14.06 -6.82
CA LYS A 51 0.21 15.47 -6.53
C LYS A 51 1.62 15.92 -6.94
N ASP A 52 2.62 15.11 -6.64
CA ASP A 52 4.02 15.52 -6.69
C ASP A 52 4.81 14.82 -7.81
N ILE A 53 4.25 13.78 -8.46
CA ILE A 53 4.92 13.07 -9.58
C ILE A 53 4.20 13.32 -10.91
N VAL A 54 2.92 12.95 -11.01
CA VAL A 54 2.14 12.99 -12.26
C VAL A 54 2.16 14.37 -12.95
N PRO A 55 1.96 15.51 -12.26
CA PRO A 55 1.93 16.81 -12.92
C PRO A 55 3.25 17.20 -13.61
N HIS A 56 4.37 16.64 -13.15
CA HIS A 56 5.70 16.87 -13.73
C HIS A 56 5.99 15.94 -14.93
N LEU A 57 5.33 14.79 -15.01
CA LEU A 57 5.40 13.88 -16.16
C LEU A 57 4.52 14.36 -17.32
N ASP A 58 3.32 14.85 -17.00
CA ASP A 58 2.32 15.31 -17.98
C ASP A 58 2.65 16.66 -18.63
N GLY A 59 3.75 17.32 -18.24
CA GLY A 59 4.05 18.68 -18.68
C GLY A 59 2.98 19.71 -18.30
N SER A 60 2.01 19.33 -17.47
CA SER A 60 0.82 20.11 -17.09
C SER A 60 1.12 21.19 -16.04
N VAL A 61 2.39 21.58 -15.92
CA VAL A 61 2.79 22.74 -15.13
C VAL A 61 2.25 24.00 -15.83
N LYS A 62 1.08 24.45 -15.36
CA LYS A 62 0.43 25.75 -15.59
C LYS A 62 0.46 26.27 -17.04
N GLY A 63 -0.64 26.03 -17.77
CA GLY A 63 -1.07 26.92 -18.85
C GLY A 63 -0.84 26.47 -20.30
N LYS A 64 -0.29 25.27 -20.55
CA LYS A 64 -0.27 24.68 -21.89
C LYS A 64 -1.27 23.53 -21.95
N GLY A 65 -2.21 23.61 -22.91
CA GLY A 65 -3.33 22.68 -23.03
C GLY A 65 -2.91 21.22 -23.11
N ARG A 66 -3.76 20.34 -22.59
CA ARG A 66 -3.63 18.88 -22.66
C ARG A 66 -3.67 18.45 -24.12
N ILE A 67 -2.60 17.84 -24.63
CA ILE A 67 -2.65 17.09 -25.88
C ILE A 67 -2.61 15.61 -25.51
N LYS A 68 -3.78 14.96 -25.58
CA LYS A 68 -3.92 13.50 -25.46
C LYS A 68 -3.21 12.87 -26.67
N GLY A 69 -1.98 12.40 -26.52
CA GLY A 69 -1.27 11.74 -27.61
C GLY A 69 0.21 11.47 -27.38
N ASP A 70 0.88 12.21 -26.50
CA ASP A 70 2.31 12.00 -26.25
C ASP A 70 2.54 10.75 -25.37
N GLU A 71 3.58 9.96 -25.68
CA GLU A 71 3.95 8.75 -24.91
C GLU A 71 4.12 9.03 -23.40
N LYS A 72 4.56 10.25 -23.04
CA LYS A 72 4.69 10.72 -21.66
C LYS A 72 3.36 10.77 -20.92
N TYR A 73 2.31 11.22 -21.60
CA TYR A 73 0.95 11.30 -21.06
C TYR A 73 0.40 9.90 -20.79
N ILE A 74 0.58 8.98 -21.73
CA ILE A 74 0.17 7.58 -21.57
C ILE A 74 0.90 6.93 -20.38
N PHE A 75 2.18 7.22 -20.20
CA PHE A 75 2.95 6.73 -19.05
C PHE A 75 2.43 7.27 -17.72
N ALA A 76 2.16 8.57 -17.63
CA ALA A 76 1.66 9.21 -16.42
C ALA A 76 0.25 8.72 -16.03
N GLU A 77 -0.65 8.56 -17.00
CA GLU A 77 -1.99 7.99 -16.78
C GLU A 77 -1.90 6.55 -16.24
N ARG A 78 -1.05 5.72 -16.86
CA ARG A 78 -0.83 4.33 -16.41
C ARG A 78 -0.19 4.24 -15.02
N LEU A 79 0.72 5.16 -14.68
CA LEU A 79 1.30 5.28 -13.34
C LEU A 79 0.21 5.62 -12.32
N LEU A 80 -0.62 6.62 -12.64
CA LEU A 80 -1.68 7.11 -11.78
C LEU A 80 -2.75 6.04 -11.51
N ASP A 81 -3.24 5.38 -12.56
CA ASP A 81 -4.21 4.29 -12.46
C ASP A 81 -3.69 3.14 -11.60
N CYS A 82 -2.41 2.79 -11.79
CA CYS A 82 -1.77 1.76 -10.99
C CYS A 82 -1.68 2.18 -9.52
N ALA A 83 -1.30 3.43 -9.23
CA ALA A 83 -1.18 3.95 -7.88
C ALA A 83 -2.54 3.95 -7.14
N MET A 84 -3.62 4.34 -7.82
CA MET A 84 -4.98 4.36 -7.26
C MET A 84 -5.60 2.97 -7.11
N SER A 85 -5.28 2.03 -8.00
CA SER A 85 -5.86 0.69 -7.94
C SER A 85 -5.43 -0.11 -6.70
N VAL A 86 -4.21 0.09 -6.19
CA VAL A 86 -3.71 -0.62 -5.00
C VAL A 86 -4.60 -0.42 -3.76
N PRO A 87 -4.87 0.81 -3.27
CA PRO A 87 -5.75 1.01 -2.12
C PRO A 87 -7.21 0.58 -2.37
N LEU A 88 -7.70 0.66 -3.61
CA LEU A 88 -9.03 0.16 -3.99
C LEU A 88 -9.12 -1.36 -3.83
N LEU A 89 -8.15 -2.09 -4.38
CA LEU A 89 -8.06 -3.55 -4.27
C LEU A 89 -7.93 -4.02 -2.81
N VAL A 90 -7.22 -3.27 -1.96
CA VAL A 90 -7.16 -3.55 -0.52
C VAL A 90 -8.54 -3.41 0.13
N ALA A 91 -9.30 -2.37 -0.21
CA ALA A 91 -10.64 -2.16 0.34
C ALA A 91 -11.63 -3.23 -0.13
N GLU A 92 -11.59 -3.60 -1.42
CA GLU A 92 -12.42 -4.67 -2.00
C GLU A 92 -12.08 -6.02 -1.37
N SER A 93 -10.78 -6.35 -1.30
CA SER A 93 -10.28 -7.56 -0.64
C SER A 93 -10.79 -7.68 0.79
N HIS A 94 -10.66 -6.60 1.58
CA HIS A 94 -11.16 -6.58 2.94
C HIS A 94 -12.67 -6.80 2.98
N SER A 95 -13.44 -6.18 2.08
CA SER A 95 -14.90 -6.31 2.05
C SER A 95 -15.35 -7.75 1.75
N LEU A 96 -14.60 -8.48 0.93
CA LEU A 96 -14.94 -9.83 0.48
C LEU A 96 -14.37 -10.95 1.36
N ARG A 97 -13.42 -10.66 2.25
CA ARG A 97 -12.69 -11.67 3.06
C ARG A 97 -13.56 -12.67 3.83
N PHE A 98 -14.82 -12.34 4.11
CA PHE A 98 -15.77 -13.24 4.76
C PHE A 98 -16.85 -13.79 3.80
N ALA A 99 -17.32 -12.98 2.84
CA ALA A 99 -18.38 -13.35 1.91
C ALA A 99 -17.88 -14.30 0.82
N ASP A 100 -16.74 -13.98 0.21
CA ASP A 100 -16.04 -14.79 -0.78
C ASP A 100 -14.54 -14.68 -0.52
N PHE A 101 -14.01 -15.63 0.24
CA PHE A 101 -12.62 -15.61 0.67
C PHE A 101 -11.64 -15.82 -0.48
N ALA A 102 -11.98 -16.67 -1.46
CA ALA A 102 -11.11 -16.90 -2.59
C ALA A 102 -10.97 -15.61 -3.43
N LEU A 103 -12.10 -14.94 -3.70
CA LEU A 103 -12.09 -13.66 -4.39
C LEU A 103 -11.41 -12.56 -3.56
N GLY A 104 -11.67 -12.51 -2.25
CA GLY A 104 -11.04 -11.55 -1.33
C GLY A 104 -9.51 -11.69 -1.28
N VAL A 105 -9.00 -12.92 -1.20
CA VAL A 105 -7.56 -13.20 -1.31
C VAL A 105 -7.04 -12.83 -2.70
N GLY A 106 -7.76 -13.17 -3.76
CA GLY A 106 -7.39 -12.82 -5.14
C GLY A 106 -7.24 -11.31 -5.35
N TYR A 107 -8.10 -10.48 -4.74
CA TYR A 107 -7.93 -9.03 -4.79
C TYR A 107 -6.73 -8.54 -3.97
N LEU A 108 -6.41 -9.17 -2.84
CA LEU A 108 -5.20 -8.86 -2.07
C LEU A 108 -3.93 -9.19 -2.86
N GLU A 109 -3.93 -10.32 -3.56
CA GLU A 109 -2.84 -10.74 -4.44
C GLU A 109 -2.67 -9.79 -5.63
N LYS A 110 -3.77 -9.33 -6.24
CA LYS A 110 -3.74 -8.27 -7.25
C LYS A 110 -3.16 -6.96 -6.68
N ALA A 111 -3.51 -6.59 -5.45
CA ALA A 111 -2.93 -5.41 -4.79
C ALA A 111 -1.40 -5.56 -4.60
N MET A 112 -0.93 -6.74 -4.20
CA MET A 112 0.50 -7.04 -4.09
C MET A 112 1.22 -6.96 -5.44
N ALA A 113 0.61 -7.48 -6.51
CA ALA A 113 1.13 -7.33 -7.86
C ALA A 113 1.18 -5.85 -8.29
N GLY A 114 0.16 -5.06 -7.92
CA GLY A 114 0.12 -3.61 -8.10
C GLY A 114 1.27 -2.88 -7.39
N CYS A 115 1.61 -3.27 -6.15
CA CYS A 115 2.79 -2.74 -5.44
C CYS A 115 4.08 -2.99 -6.23
N ASN A 116 4.28 -4.20 -6.74
CA ASN A 116 5.47 -4.53 -7.54
C ASN A 116 5.50 -3.72 -8.84
N LYS A 117 4.34 -3.58 -9.52
CA LYS A 117 4.22 -2.77 -10.74
C LYS A 117 4.54 -1.29 -10.47
N MET A 118 4.13 -0.76 -9.32
CA MET A 118 4.47 0.61 -8.91
C MET A 118 5.97 0.80 -8.68
N ILE A 119 6.67 -0.17 -8.08
CA ILE A 119 8.12 -0.12 -7.94
C ILE A 119 8.79 0.01 -9.31
N VAL A 120 8.40 -0.83 -10.27
CA VAL A 120 8.94 -0.78 -11.65
C VAL A 120 8.65 0.57 -12.31
N TYR A 121 7.43 1.10 -12.18
CA TYR A 121 7.12 2.42 -12.73
C TYR A 121 7.97 3.53 -12.11
N LEU A 122 8.19 3.51 -10.80
CA LEU A 122 8.99 4.53 -10.12
C LEU A 122 10.48 4.39 -10.47
N GLU A 123 11.00 3.18 -10.67
CA GLU A 123 12.33 2.95 -11.22
C GLU A 123 12.49 3.51 -12.63
N HIS A 124 11.47 3.35 -13.49
CA HIS A 124 11.46 4.03 -14.79
C HIS A 124 11.44 5.55 -14.67
N VAL A 125 10.67 6.11 -13.72
CA VAL A 125 10.69 7.56 -13.45
C VAL A 125 12.09 8.02 -13.05
N LYS A 126 12.76 7.28 -12.16
CA LYS A 126 14.15 7.56 -11.76
C LYS A 126 15.11 7.55 -12.96
N GLY A 127 15.05 6.51 -13.79
CA GLY A 127 15.94 6.36 -14.94
C GLY A 127 15.73 7.41 -16.03
N LEU A 128 14.48 7.75 -16.34
CA LEU A 128 14.13 8.66 -17.43
C LEU A 128 14.13 10.14 -17.03
N TYR A 129 13.84 10.43 -15.75
CA TYR A 129 13.55 11.78 -15.28
C TYR A 129 14.25 12.15 -13.97
N GLY A 130 15.23 11.37 -13.50
CA GLY A 130 15.82 11.52 -12.16
C GLY A 130 16.32 12.93 -11.79
N THR A 131 16.75 13.74 -12.76
CA THR A 131 17.16 15.14 -12.49
C THR A 131 15.99 16.11 -12.25
N LYS A 132 14.76 15.70 -12.57
CA LYS A 132 13.53 16.51 -12.44
C LYS A 132 12.76 16.23 -11.15
N PHE A 133 13.13 15.19 -10.42
CA PHE A 133 12.43 14.73 -9.23
C PHE A 133 13.36 14.68 -8.02
N ASP A 134 12.77 14.80 -6.83
CA ASP A 134 13.47 14.48 -5.60
C ASP A 134 13.66 12.96 -5.52
N MET A 135 14.91 12.52 -5.66
CA MET A 135 15.27 11.11 -5.59
C MET A 135 14.95 10.49 -4.23
N GLY A 136 15.05 11.26 -3.14
CA GLY A 136 14.67 10.81 -1.81
C GLY A 136 13.18 10.50 -1.70
N LEU A 137 12.33 11.31 -2.34
CA LEU A 137 10.89 11.06 -2.41
C LEU A 137 10.58 9.78 -3.21
N LEU A 138 11.23 9.59 -4.36
CA LEU A 138 11.02 8.38 -5.18
C LEU A 138 11.45 7.11 -4.42
N ASP A 139 12.60 7.14 -3.75
CA ASP A 139 13.11 6.03 -2.95
C ASP A 139 12.22 5.71 -1.75
N ASP A 140 11.70 6.74 -1.07
CA ASP A 140 10.73 6.56 0.01
C ASP A 140 9.44 5.88 -0.49
N ILE A 141 8.86 6.34 -1.60
CA ILE A 141 7.64 5.74 -2.15
C ILE A 141 7.88 4.28 -2.60
N ILE A 142 9.02 3.99 -3.23
CA ILE A 142 9.44 2.62 -3.57
C ILE A 142 9.50 1.75 -2.30
N GLY A 143 10.17 2.23 -1.25
CA GLY A 143 10.28 1.53 0.02
C GLY A 143 8.93 1.29 0.68
N ARG A 144 8.00 2.24 0.58
CA ARG A 144 6.62 2.09 1.09
C ARG A 144 5.85 1.01 0.35
N TYR A 145 5.92 0.93 -0.99
CA TYR A 145 5.26 -0.14 -1.74
C TYR A 145 5.87 -1.53 -1.47
N ALA A 146 7.20 -1.62 -1.35
CA ALA A 146 7.87 -2.87 -0.99
C ALA A 146 7.42 -3.37 0.39
N ASN A 147 7.37 -2.47 1.38
CA ASN A 147 6.89 -2.78 2.72
C ASN A 147 5.39 -3.13 2.75
N ALA A 148 4.56 -2.40 2.00
CA ALA A 148 3.14 -2.66 1.90
C ALA A 148 2.87 -4.06 1.34
N ARG A 149 3.59 -4.48 0.29
CA ARG A 149 3.50 -5.84 -0.28
C ARG A 149 3.82 -6.93 0.76
N ILE A 150 4.87 -6.76 1.57
CA ILE A 150 5.21 -7.71 2.63
C ILE A 150 4.10 -7.78 3.69
N LYS A 151 3.53 -6.64 4.06
CA LYS A 151 2.43 -6.58 5.04
C LYS A 151 1.14 -7.19 4.50
N MET A 152 0.82 -7.00 3.22
CA MET A 152 -0.30 -7.67 2.54
C MET A 152 -0.14 -9.19 2.57
N PHE A 153 1.04 -9.71 2.26
CA PHE A 153 1.31 -11.15 2.34
C PHE A 153 1.14 -11.71 3.75
N ARG A 154 1.56 -10.95 4.78
CA ARG A 154 1.34 -11.34 6.19
C ARG A 154 -0.15 -11.31 6.57
N LEU A 155 -0.89 -10.32 6.08
CA LEU A 155 -2.33 -10.22 6.27
C LEU A 155 -3.05 -11.42 5.63
N GLU A 156 -2.69 -11.77 4.41
CA GLU A 156 -3.20 -12.95 3.71
C GLU A 156 -2.96 -14.24 4.51
N LYS A 157 -1.74 -14.44 5.02
CA LYS A 157 -1.43 -15.58 5.90
C LYS A 157 -2.29 -15.58 7.16
N SER A 158 -2.48 -14.41 7.78
CA SER A 158 -3.33 -14.26 8.97
C SER A 158 -4.78 -14.64 8.66
N TRP A 159 -5.31 -14.24 7.51
CA TRP A 159 -6.66 -14.59 7.08
C TRP A 159 -6.80 -16.08 6.78
N LYS A 160 -5.81 -16.70 6.12
CA LYS A 160 -5.77 -18.14 5.88
C LYS A 160 -5.76 -18.93 7.20
N LYS A 161 -4.90 -18.52 8.15
CA LYS A 161 -4.83 -19.14 9.48
C LYS A 161 -6.15 -19.02 10.24
N PHE A 162 -6.72 -17.82 10.31
CA PHE A 162 -8.04 -17.60 10.94
C PHE A 162 -9.11 -18.47 10.26
N ARG A 163 -9.10 -18.57 8.93
CA ARG A 163 -10.06 -19.43 8.24
C ARG A 163 -9.87 -20.89 8.59
N THR A 164 -8.65 -21.41 8.72
CA THR A 164 -8.41 -22.80 9.13
C THR A 164 -8.90 -23.04 10.57
N GLU A 165 -8.50 -22.18 11.52
CA GLU A 165 -8.86 -22.32 12.94
C GLU A 165 -10.38 -22.33 13.17
N TYR A 166 -11.12 -21.47 12.48
CA TYR A 166 -12.58 -21.35 12.65
C TYR A 166 -13.42 -22.15 11.63
N ALA A 167 -12.84 -22.60 10.52
CA ALA A 167 -13.50 -23.58 9.65
C ALA A 167 -13.53 -24.98 10.29
N ASP A 168 -12.50 -25.31 11.08
CA ASP A 168 -12.44 -26.56 11.82
C ASP A 168 -13.44 -26.62 12.98
N GLU A 169 -13.92 -25.48 13.48
CA GLU A 169 -15.05 -25.43 14.43
C GLU A 169 -16.37 -25.89 13.80
N LYS A 170 -16.62 -25.61 12.51
CA LYS A 170 -17.80 -26.10 11.78
C LYS A 170 -17.71 -27.60 11.43
N THR A 171 -16.51 -28.17 11.35
CA THR A 171 -16.28 -29.61 11.14
C THR A 171 -15.97 -30.38 12.44
N GLY A 172 -16.04 -29.71 13.60
CA GLY A 172 -15.93 -30.33 14.93
C GLY A 172 -14.51 -30.62 15.44
N LYS A 173 -13.45 -30.13 14.78
CA LYS A 173 -12.06 -30.26 15.26
C LYS A 173 -11.54 -28.93 15.81
N GLY A 174 -12.14 -28.45 16.90
CA GLY A 174 -11.72 -27.18 17.51
C GLY A 174 -12.35 -26.87 18.86
N LYS A 175 -12.78 -27.87 19.65
CA LYS A 175 -13.19 -27.64 21.04
C LYS A 175 -11.96 -27.31 21.91
N GLY A 176 -11.38 -26.13 21.69
CA GLY A 176 -10.55 -25.45 22.67
C GLY A 176 -11.45 -24.59 23.52
N ASP A 177 -11.78 -25.06 24.72
CA ASP A 177 -12.45 -24.27 25.75
C ASP A 177 -11.63 -23.00 26.05
N PHE A 178 -12.06 -21.86 25.49
CA PHE A 178 -11.59 -20.55 25.95
C PHE A 178 -12.79 -19.78 26.46
N LYS A 179 -12.98 -19.81 27.78
CA LYS A 179 -13.90 -18.93 28.50
C LYS A 179 -13.17 -17.63 28.83
N TYR A 180 -13.78 -16.50 28.51
CA TYR A 180 -13.38 -15.22 29.10
C TYR A 180 -13.81 -15.20 30.57
N SER A 181 -12.84 -15.13 31.48
CA SER A 181 -12.99 -14.70 32.87
C SER A 181 -12.60 -13.24 33.01
#